data_AF-A0A921E8L9-F1
#
_entry.id   AF-A0A921E8L9-F1
#
_cell.length_a   1.000
_cell.length_b   1.000
_cell.length_c   1.000
_cell.angle_alpha   90.00
_cell.angle_beta   90.00
_cell.angle_gamma   90.00
#
_symmetry.space_group_name_H-M   'P 1'
#
loop_
_entity.id
_entity.type
_entity.pdbx_description
1 polymer ?
#
loop_
_entity_poly.entity_id
_entity_poly.type
_entity_poly.pdbx_seq_one_letter_code
_entity_poly.pdbx_strand_id
1 'polypeptide(L)'
;MRALKCMLVMLIASAACVSVAAKPSDADVDRYKASAMSFVREEGYMPTLDSDGDISFKREGNSYWVQVEAYEDGYYVTVMTLTGIEGSNLTKVRLAMDEAVRSIKFARQYTTTSEKSVVTSYSWYCTSIADFKKMFSDALLVVSTADSRFIEKMVAE
;
A
#
# COMPACT_ATOMS: atom_id res chain seq x y z
N MET A 1 12.33 22.46 53.72
CA MET A 1 11.87 21.07 53.47
C MET A 1 10.59 20.95 52.63
N ARG A 2 9.59 21.84 52.74
CA ARG A 2 8.36 21.77 51.91
C ARG A 2 8.61 22.05 50.42
N ALA A 3 9.44 23.05 50.08
CA ALA A 3 9.78 23.39 48.70
C ALA A 3 10.54 22.26 47.95
N LEU A 4 11.44 21.55 48.65
CA LEU A 4 12.20 20.43 48.08
C LEU A 4 11.31 19.20 47.78
N LYS A 5 10.26 18.98 48.59
CA LYS A 5 9.24 17.96 48.35
C LYS A 5 8.33 18.30 47.16
N CYS A 6 7.94 19.57 47.00
CA CYS A 6 7.16 20.00 45.83
C CYS A 6 7.97 19.93 44.53
N MET A 7 9.27 20.23 44.58
CA MET A 7 10.16 20.18 43.41
C MET A 7 10.44 18.73 42.97
N LEU A 8 10.55 17.78 43.92
CA LEU A 8 10.73 16.35 43.63
C LEU A 8 9.46 15.71 43.02
N VAL A 9 8.26 16.15 43.45
CA VAL A 9 6.98 15.65 42.90
C VAL A 9 6.76 16.14 41.46
N MET A 10 7.19 17.36 41.11
CA MET A 10 7.10 17.85 39.73
C MET A 10 8.08 17.15 38.78
N LEU A 11 9.27 16.76 39.24
CA LEU A 11 10.28 16.05 38.43
C LEU A 11 9.92 14.60 38.12
N ILE A 12 9.12 13.94 38.98
CA ILE A 12 8.62 12.59 38.74
C ILE A 12 7.37 12.61 37.83
N ALA A 13 6.61 13.72 37.81
CA ALA A 13 5.45 13.88 36.93
C ALA A 13 5.82 14.13 35.46
N SER A 14 7.02 14.65 35.16
CA SER A 14 7.49 14.88 33.78
C SER A 14 8.09 13.64 33.11
N ALA A 15 8.27 12.53 33.83
CA ALA A 15 8.76 11.27 33.27
C ALA A 15 7.63 10.38 32.70
N ALA A 16 6.37 10.82 32.80
CA ALA A 16 5.23 10.11 32.22
C ALA A 16 5.03 10.53 30.76
N CYS A 17 5.18 9.56 29.86
CA CYS A 17 4.64 9.52 28.51
C CYS A 17 5.41 10.29 27.42
N VAL A 18 6.69 9.96 27.21
CA VAL A 18 7.18 9.85 25.82
C VAL A 18 6.94 8.40 25.41
N SER A 19 5.71 8.06 25.04
CA SER A 19 5.42 6.81 24.35
C SER A 19 5.94 6.97 22.93
N VAL A 20 7.18 6.52 22.67
CA VAL A 20 7.61 6.26 21.30
C VAL A 20 6.63 5.23 20.76
N ALA A 21 5.90 5.59 19.71
CA ALA A 21 4.96 4.68 19.09
C ALA A 21 5.75 3.48 18.58
N ALA A 22 5.44 2.31 19.13
CA ALA A 22 6.13 1.07 18.80
C ALA A 22 5.67 0.57 17.43
N LYS A 23 6.55 -0.17 16.75
CA LYS A 23 6.18 -0.81 15.50
C LYS A 23 5.00 -1.75 15.67
N PRO A 24 3.98 -1.70 14.78
CA PRO A 24 2.83 -2.59 14.88
C PRO A 24 3.27 -4.06 14.92
N SER A 25 2.67 -4.82 15.82
CA SER A 25 2.85 -6.27 15.89
C SER A 25 2.12 -6.98 14.74
N ASP A 26 2.40 -8.26 14.51
CA ASP A 26 1.68 -9.05 13.52
C ASP A 26 0.16 -9.06 13.79
N ALA A 27 -0.23 -9.11 15.07
CA ALA A 27 -1.63 -9.01 15.47
C ALA A 27 -2.26 -7.63 15.20
N ASP A 28 -1.47 -6.55 15.23
CA ASP A 28 -1.92 -5.22 14.80
C ASP A 28 -2.10 -5.16 13.28
N VAL A 29 -1.21 -5.79 12.52
CA VAL A 29 -1.32 -5.90 11.06
C VAL A 29 -2.56 -6.70 10.67
N ASP A 30 -2.83 -7.84 11.33
CA ASP A 30 -4.02 -8.65 11.08
C ASP A 30 -5.31 -7.87 11.35
N ARG A 31 -5.35 -7.10 12.45
CA ARG A 31 -6.49 -6.21 12.76
C ARG A 31 -6.66 -5.11 11.71
N TYR A 32 -5.55 -4.54 11.23
CA TYR A 32 -5.57 -3.54 10.18
C TYR A 32 -6.11 -4.14 8.88
N LYS A 33 -5.60 -5.31 8.46
CA LYS A 33 -6.07 -6.04 7.28
C LYS A 33 -7.56 -6.37 7.38
N ALA A 34 -8.05 -6.86 8.52
CA ALA A 34 -9.49 -7.13 8.73
C ALA A 34 -10.35 -5.85 8.58
N SER A 35 -9.86 -4.72 9.08
CA SER A 35 -10.54 -3.42 8.95
C SER A 35 -10.53 -2.92 7.51
N ALA A 36 -9.40 -3.08 6.81
CA ALA A 36 -9.24 -2.74 5.40
C ALA A 36 -10.15 -3.61 4.52
N MET A 37 -10.20 -4.92 4.74
CA MET A 37 -11.12 -5.83 4.04
C MET A 37 -12.59 -5.46 4.25
N SER A 38 -12.96 -5.06 5.46
CA SER A 38 -14.33 -4.62 5.76
C SER A 38 -14.67 -3.37 4.94
N PHE A 39 -13.77 -2.40 4.89
CA PHE A 39 -13.93 -1.21 4.06
C PHE A 39 -13.97 -1.53 2.55
N VAL A 40 -13.06 -2.37 2.04
CA VAL A 40 -13.08 -2.78 0.63
C VAL A 40 -14.40 -3.46 0.26
N ARG A 41 -15.03 -4.18 1.20
CA ARG A 41 -16.38 -4.74 1.02
C ARG A 41 -17.47 -3.67 1.05
N GLU A 42 -17.36 -2.66 1.93
CA GLU A 42 -18.27 -1.50 1.96
C GLU A 42 -18.22 -0.71 0.65
N GLU A 43 -17.05 -0.60 0.02
CA GLU A 43 -16.83 0.01 -1.30
C GLU A 43 -17.43 -0.82 -2.45
N GLY A 44 -18.03 -1.98 -2.17
CA GLY A 44 -18.76 -2.80 -3.14
C GLY A 44 -17.92 -3.93 -3.78
N TYR A 45 -16.70 -4.16 -3.32
CA TYR A 45 -15.86 -5.24 -3.81
C TYR A 45 -16.05 -6.53 -3.00
N MET A 46 -15.52 -7.64 -3.51
CA MET A 46 -15.53 -8.94 -2.82
C MET A 46 -14.11 -9.33 -2.40
N PRO A 47 -13.57 -8.78 -1.30
CA PRO A 47 -12.21 -9.06 -0.87
C PRO A 47 -12.06 -10.43 -0.20
N THR A 48 -10.95 -11.10 -0.49
CA THR A 48 -10.47 -12.33 0.14
C THR A 48 -9.00 -12.17 0.56
N LEU A 49 -8.52 -12.99 1.48
CA LEU A 49 -7.07 -13.15 1.68
C LEU A 49 -6.57 -14.23 0.71
N ASP A 50 -5.44 -13.97 0.05
CA ASP A 50 -4.75 -14.99 -0.74
C ASP A 50 -3.73 -15.78 0.10
N SER A 51 -2.85 -16.53 -0.57
CA SER A 51 -1.94 -17.48 0.08
C SER A 51 -0.82 -16.84 0.89
N ASP A 52 -0.37 -15.64 0.53
CA ASP A 52 0.65 -14.87 1.27
C ASP A 52 0.04 -13.79 2.17
N GLY A 53 -1.30 -13.71 2.19
CA GLY A 53 -2.06 -12.95 3.18
C GLY A 53 -2.36 -11.52 2.73
N ASP A 54 -2.26 -11.24 1.44
CA ASP A 54 -2.69 -9.99 0.84
C ASP A 54 -4.20 -10.00 0.56
N ILE A 55 -4.79 -8.81 0.62
CA ILE A 55 -6.22 -8.65 0.36
C ILE A 55 -6.41 -8.60 -1.15
N SER A 56 -6.91 -9.68 -1.73
CA SER A 56 -7.22 -9.79 -3.15
C SER A 56 -8.69 -9.45 -3.44
N PHE A 57 -8.96 -8.76 -4.54
CA PHE A 57 -10.31 -8.47 -5.03
C PHE A 57 -10.30 -8.19 -6.54
N LYS A 58 -11.48 -8.07 -7.15
CA LYS A 58 -11.62 -7.76 -8.58
C LYS A 58 -12.34 -6.44 -8.82
N ARG A 59 -11.92 -5.74 -9.86
CA ARG A 59 -12.59 -4.54 -10.39
C ARG A 59 -12.42 -4.50 -11.90
N GLU A 60 -13.52 -4.31 -12.64
CA GLU A 60 -13.51 -4.13 -14.11
C GLU A 60 -12.76 -5.25 -14.87
N GLY A 61 -12.83 -6.49 -14.37
CA GLY A 61 -12.15 -7.65 -14.97
C GLY A 61 -10.70 -7.85 -14.54
N ASN A 62 -10.09 -6.88 -13.86
CA ASN A 62 -8.73 -6.95 -13.35
C ASN A 62 -8.70 -7.42 -11.89
N SER A 63 -7.62 -8.10 -11.52
CA SER A 63 -7.32 -8.49 -10.14
C SER A 63 -6.47 -7.43 -9.47
N TYR A 64 -6.82 -7.08 -8.24
CA TYR A 64 -6.08 -6.14 -7.40
C TYR A 64 -5.72 -6.78 -6.07
N TRP A 65 -4.63 -6.30 -5.49
CA TRP A 65 -4.15 -6.71 -4.18
C TRP A 65 -3.90 -5.48 -3.30
N VAL A 66 -4.20 -5.61 -2.01
CA VAL A 66 -3.75 -4.68 -0.96
C VAL A 66 -2.82 -5.42 -0.02
N GLN A 67 -1.55 -5.03 -0.06
CA GLN A 67 -0.54 -5.49 0.89
C GLN A 67 -0.44 -4.50 2.05
N VAL A 68 -0.30 -5.02 3.26
CA VAL A 68 -0.14 -4.23 4.49
C VAL A 68 1.07 -4.75 5.25
N GLU A 69 2.06 -3.89 5.46
CA GLU A 69 3.31 -4.21 6.16
C GLU A 69 3.50 -3.24 7.32
N ALA A 70 3.90 -3.75 8.49
CA ALA A 70 4.29 -2.89 9.61
C ALA A 70 5.58 -2.12 9.27
N TYR A 71 5.59 -0.80 9.50
CA TYR A 71 6.71 0.07 9.23
C TYR A 71 6.79 1.23 10.21
N GLU A 72 7.95 1.40 10.86
CA GLU A 72 8.13 2.37 11.96
C GLU A 72 6.93 2.29 12.91
N ASP A 73 6.29 3.40 13.24
CA ASP A 73 5.10 3.51 14.09
C ASP A 73 3.75 3.28 13.38
N GLY A 74 3.76 2.83 12.12
CA GLY A 74 2.57 2.64 11.31
C GLY A 74 2.69 1.51 10.29
N TYR A 75 2.10 1.72 9.12
CA TYR A 75 1.97 0.72 8.07
C TYR A 75 2.40 1.30 6.72
N TYR A 76 3.12 0.52 5.93
CA TYR A 76 3.13 0.73 4.48
C TYR A 76 1.99 -0.07 3.88
N VAL A 77 1.10 0.61 3.17
CA VAL A 77 0.03 -0.01 2.40
C VAL A 77 0.37 0.12 0.93
N THR A 78 0.25 -0.98 0.19
CA THR A 78 0.45 -1.02 -1.26
C THR A 78 -0.80 -1.55 -1.93
N VAL A 79 -1.34 -0.79 -2.88
CA VAL A 79 -2.34 -1.29 -3.85
C VAL A 79 -1.62 -1.65 -5.13
N MET A 80 -1.90 -2.81 -5.71
CA MET A 80 -1.26 -3.25 -6.94
C MET A 80 -2.16 -4.09 -7.86
N THR A 81 -1.78 -4.14 -9.13
CA THR A 81 -2.32 -5.05 -10.17
C THR A 81 -1.16 -5.70 -10.92
N LEU A 82 -1.44 -6.83 -11.59
CA LEU A 82 -0.48 -7.57 -12.40
C LEU A 82 -0.97 -7.68 -13.85
N THR A 83 -0.10 -7.35 -14.79
CA THR A 83 -0.36 -7.46 -16.24
C THR A 83 0.60 -8.46 -16.86
N GLY A 84 0.06 -9.50 -17.51
CA GLY A 84 0.83 -10.54 -18.18
C GLY A 84 1.62 -10.00 -19.38
N ILE A 85 2.87 -10.43 -19.52
CA ILE A 85 3.80 -10.02 -20.58
C ILE A 85 4.50 -11.22 -21.22
N GLU A 86 3.98 -12.43 -21.05
CA GLU A 86 4.58 -13.65 -21.58
C GLU A 86 4.81 -13.55 -23.10
N GLY A 87 6.04 -13.82 -23.53
CA GLY A 87 6.44 -13.74 -24.95
C GLY A 87 6.68 -12.31 -25.47
N SER A 88 6.52 -11.28 -24.64
CA SER A 88 6.83 -9.89 -25.02
C SER A 88 8.33 -9.62 -25.06
N ASN A 89 8.74 -8.66 -25.89
CA ASN A 89 10.11 -8.14 -25.88
C ASN A 89 10.34 -7.27 -24.62
N LEU A 90 11.22 -7.71 -23.71
CA LEU A 90 11.46 -7.02 -22.44
C LEU A 90 12.02 -5.60 -22.58
N THR A 91 12.75 -5.29 -23.65
CA THR A 91 13.18 -3.92 -23.92
C THR A 91 11.97 -3.03 -24.22
N LYS A 92 11.01 -3.52 -25.03
CA LYS A 92 9.75 -2.81 -25.29
C LYS A 92 8.95 -2.62 -24.00
N VAL A 93 8.84 -3.68 -23.18
CA VAL A 93 8.16 -3.63 -21.88
C VAL A 93 8.76 -2.54 -20.99
N ARG A 94 10.09 -2.49 -20.83
CA ARG A 94 10.77 -1.50 -19.99
C ARG A 94 10.57 -0.07 -20.47
N LEU A 95 10.60 0.16 -21.78
CA LEU A 95 10.30 1.48 -22.37
C LEU A 95 8.84 1.89 -22.14
N ALA A 96 7.89 0.96 -22.31
CA ALA A 96 6.48 1.21 -22.07
C ALA A 96 6.20 1.54 -20.58
N MET A 97 6.87 0.85 -19.65
CA MET A 97 6.77 1.15 -18.22
C MET A 97 7.32 2.55 -17.91
N ASP A 98 8.50 2.90 -18.43
CA ASP A 98 9.11 4.22 -18.20
C ASP A 98 8.21 5.36 -18.70
N GLU A 99 7.64 5.21 -19.90
CA GLU A 99 6.67 6.16 -20.48
C GLU A 99 5.41 6.28 -19.62
N ALA A 100 4.86 5.17 -19.13
CA ALA A 100 3.66 5.15 -18.31
C ALA A 100 3.87 5.87 -16.97
N VAL A 101 4.92 5.52 -16.21
CA VAL A 101 5.20 6.15 -14.90
C VAL A 101 5.68 7.59 -15.03
N ARG A 102 6.32 7.98 -16.15
CA ARG A 102 6.65 9.38 -16.44
C ARG A 102 5.40 10.26 -16.44
N SER A 103 4.27 9.73 -16.93
CA SER A 103 3.00 10.45 -16.95
C SER A 103 2.27 10.43 -15.59
N ILE A 104 2.53 9.42 -14.76
CA ILE A 104 1.86 9.21 -13.46
C ILE A 104 2.93 8.94 -12.39
N LYS A 105 3.51 10.04 -11.90
CA LYS A 105 4.70 10.05 -11.01
C LYS A 105 4.54 9.31 -9.68
N PHE A 106 3.32 8.97 -9.30
CA PHE A 106 3.01 8.31 -8.05
C PHE A 106 3.08 6.78 -8.17
N ALA A 107 2.86 6.23 -9.36
CA ALA A 107 2.88 4.79 -9.57
C ALA A 107 4.31 4.27 -9.72
N ARG A 108 4.53 3.04 -9.26
CA ARG A 108 5.72 2.25 -9.52
C ARG A 108 5.38 1.10 -10.44
N GLN A 109 6.25 0.83 -11.41
CA GLN A 109 6.15 -0.35 -12.27
C GLN A 109 7.46 -1.12 -12.27
N TYR A 110 7.35 -2.45 -12.23
CA TYR A 110 8.49 -3.35 -12.31
C TYR A 110 8.04 -4.73 -12.79
N THR A 111 8.95 -5.48 -13.41
CA THR A 111 8.70 -6.87 -13.78
C THR A 111 8.81 -7.78 -12.57
N THR A 112 7.97 -8.83 -12.52
CA THR A 112 8.17 -9.93 -11.58
C THR A 112 9.52 -10.59 -11.82
N THR A 113 10.06 -11.31 -10.83
CA THR A 113 11.33 -12.06 -10.96
C THR A 113 11.29 -13.09 -12.10
N SER A 114 10.10 -13.64 -12.40
CA SER A 114 9.90 -14.55 -13.53
C SER A 114 9.83 -13.84 -14.89
N GLU A 115 9.80 -12.51 -14.90
CA GLU A 115 9.61 -11.65 -16.08
C GLU A 115 8.35 -12.02 -16.91
N LYS A 116 7.36 -12.63 -16.25
CA LYS A 116 6.07 -13.01 -16.87
C LYS A 116 4.99 -11.96 -16.68
N SER A 117 5.16 -11.05 -15.73
CA SER A 117 4.17 -10.01 -15.48
C SER A 117 4.85 -8.69 -15.11
N VAL A 118 4.18 -7.58 -15.39
CA VAL A 118 4.47 -6.27 -14.81
C VAL A 118 3.56 -6.07 -13.60
N VAL A 119 4.15 -5.67 -12.49
CA VAL A 119 3.42 -5.17 -11.32
C VAL A 119 3.29 -3.66 -11.49
N THR A 120 2.07 -3.15 -11.40
CA THR A 120 1.80 -1.71 -11.26
C THR A 120 1.30 -1.48 -9.85
N SER A 121 1.97 -0.62 -9.08
CA SER A 121 1.65 -0.39 -7.68
C SER A 121 1.69 1.07 -7.26
N TYR A 122 0.96 1.37 -6.19
CA TYR A 122 1.04 2.62 -5.44
C TYR A 122 1.12 2.32 -3.96
N SER A 123 2.15 2.83 -3.30
CA SER A 123 2.43 2.57 -1.89
C SER A 123 2.46 3.88 -1.10
N TRP A 124 1.89 3.87 0.10
CA TRP A 124 1.92 5.02 0.99
C TRP A 124 1.94 4.60 2.46
N TYR A 125 2.40 5.51 3.31
CA TYR A 125 2.46 5.32 4.74
C TYR A 125 1.11 5.69 5.40
N CYS A 126 0.65 4.85 6.31
CA CYS A 126 -0.58 5.01 7.09
C CYS A 126 -0.28 4.88 8.58
N THR A 127 -0.91 5.69 9.41
CA THR A 127 -0.92 5.51 10.88
C THR A 127 -2.23 4.92 11.38
N SER A 128 -3.28 4.99 10.55
CA SER A 128 -4.62 4.59 10.93
C SER A 128 -5.40 4.04 9.75
N ILE A 129 -6.47 3.29 10.04
CA ILE A 129 -7.41 2.85 9.01
C ILE A 129 -8.09 4.02 8.29
N ALA A 130 -8.22 5.18 8.95
CA ALA A 130 -8.80 6.37 8.32
C ALA A 130 -7.91 6.89 7.17
N ASP A 131 -6.58 6.80 7.31
CA ASP A 131 -5.63 7.17 6.25
C ASP A 131 -5.81 6.26 5.04
N PHE A 132 -5.97 4.95 5.26
CA PHE A 132 -6.27 4.00 4.20
C PHE A 132 -7.59 4.32 3.49
N LYS A 133 -8.68 4.52 4.25
CA LYS A 133 -10.00 4.84 3.67
C LYS A 133 -9.95 6.08 2.80
N LYS A 134 -9.22 7.11 3.23
CA LYS A 134 -9.06 8.36 2.48
C LYS A 134 -8.31 8.15 1.16
N MET A 135 -7.28 7.31 1.15
CA MET A 135 -6.40 7.15 0.00
C MET A 135 -6.80 6.02 -0.95
N PHE A 136 -7.65 5.07 -0.53
CA PHE A 136 -7.92 3.85 -1.28
C PHE A 136 -8.44 4.10 -2.70
N SER A 137 -9.43 4.98 -2.87
CA SER A 137 -9.97 5.30 -4.20
C SER A 137 -8.91 5.93 -5.10
N ASP A 138 -8.11 6.86 -4.57
CA ASP A 138 -7.03 7.51 -5.31
C ASP A 138 -5.95 6.50 -5.70
N ALA A 139 -5.61 5.58 -4.80
CA ALA A 139 -4.67 4.49 -5.06
C ALA A 139 -5.14 3.61 -6.22
N LEU A 140 -6.42 3.22 -6.24
CA LEU A 140 -6.98 2.45 -7.34
C LEU A 140 -6.96 3.22 -8.66
N LEU A 141 -7.27 4.52 -8.63
CA LEU A 141 -7.21 5.36 -9.81
C LEU A 141 -5.79 5.47 -10.35
N VAL A 142 -4.80 5.73 -9.49
CA VAL A 142 -3.38 5.82 -9.87
C VAL A 142 -2.92 4.51 -10.51
N VAL A 143 -3.18 3.37 -9.85
CA VAL A 143 -2.75 2.04 -10.33
C VAL A 143 -3.43 1.69 -11.66
N SER A 144 -4.76 1.83 -11.75
CA SER A 144 -5.51 1.51 -12.98
C SER A 144 -5.11 2.41 -14.15
N THR A 145 -4.85 3.70 -13.89
CA THR A 145 -4.43 4.63 -14.95
C THR A 145 -3.02 4.31 -15.42
N ALA A 146 -2.07 4.04 -14.52
CA ALA A 146 -0.69 3.70 -14.89
C ALA A 146 -0.60 2.38 -15.66
N ASP A 147 -1.40 1.38 -15.24
CA ASP A 147 -1.49 0.10 -15.93
C ASP A 147 -2.09 0.26 -17.34
N SER A 148 -3.16 1.05 -17.47
CA SER A 148 -3.76 1.37 -18.78
C SER A 148 -2.76 2.06 -19.71
N ARG A 149 -1.98 3.02 -19.21
CA ARG A 149 -0.93 3.69 -19.99
C ARG A 149 0.16 2.73 -20.43
N PHE A 150 0.56 1.81 -19.56
CA PHE A 150 1.51 0.77 -19.92
C PHE A 150 0.97 -0.11 -21.06
N ILE A 151 -0.28 -0.56 -20.96
CA ILE A 151 -0.94 -1.37 -22.00
C ILE A 151 -1.03 -0.60 -23.33
N GLU A 152 -1.43 0.67 -23.31
CA GLU A 152 -1.45 1.54 -24.50
C GLU A 152 -0.08 1.60 -25.19
N LYS A 153 1.01 1.74 -24.42
CA LYS A 153 2.38 1.82 -24.94
C LYS A 153 2.91 0.48 -25.44
N MET A 154 2.42 -0.63 -24.90
CA MET A 154 2.75 -1.97 -25.39
C MET A 154 2.15 -2.25 -26.78
N VAL A 155 0.96 -1.70 -27.06
CA VAL A 155 0.25 -1.87 -28.34
C VAL A 155 0.67 -0.84 -29.39
N ALA A 156 1.13 0.34 -28.99
CA ALA A 156 1.68 1.33 -29.91
C ALA A 156 2.90 0.76 -30.69
N GLU A 157 2.92 1.00 -32.00
CA GLU A 157 3.97 0.56 -32.94
C GLU A 157 5.28 1.33 -32.74
#